data_AF-A0A813JEN1-F1
#
_entry.id   AF-A0A813JEN1-F1
#
_cell.length_a   1.000
_cell.length_b   1.000
_cell.length_c   1.000
_cell.angle_alpha   90.00
_cell.angle_beta   90.00
_cell.angle_gamma   90.00
#
_symmetry.space_group_name_H-M   'P 1'
#
loop_
_entity.id
_entity.type
_entity.pdbx_description
1 polymer ?
#
loop_
_entity_poly.entity_id
_entity_poly.type
_entity_poly.pdbx_seq_one_letter_code
_entity_poly.pdbx_strand_id
1 'polypeptide(L)'
;MQFVSSNFGCERVTASAGSYKLCFCTPRGAGASCQLAYDFSFDIGTMVVQGPLRNQARKCVFGYRCWAEDIQGVGLADGDLILVLDKCRMPQTSPAAGNMTIRGIAGLTPGAGVPAYGKDGSQYLLAETVLAIAGTYRMCWCRPSLSATGCGITDSFAADIGGITVVTPALSLLRRCVRGQTCAIIDLEGFGLADGDAVHVLHFCPDKPNYGIFQEDVPPTGVFIDGWPRKGLSLPAEIGGTSVSWGVEVVMAPVGRYPICWCMGSSPFRRCDQPQ
;
A
#
# COMPACT_ATOMS: atom_id res chain seq x y z
N MET A 1 45.34 -0.49 23.55
CA MET A 1 43.97 -0.99 23.30
C MET A 1 44.03 -1.92 22.11
N GLN A 2 43.56 -3.16 22.26
CA GLN A 2 43.30 -4.05 21.12
C GLN A 2 41.83 -3.90 20.75
N PHE A 3 41.54 -3.70 19.47
CA PHE A 3 40.19 -3.71 18.93
C PHE A 3 39.91 -5.10 18.38
N VAL A 4 38.72 -5.63 18.66
CA VAL A 4 38.25 -6.89 18.08
C VAL A 4 37.11 -6.54 17.12
N SER A 5 37.20 -7.03 15.88
CA SER A 5 36.12 -6.91 14.90
C SER A 5 35.49 -8.27 14.64
N SER A 6 34.19 -8.27 14.41
CA SER A 6 33.41 -9.43 13.98
C SER A 6 32.38 -8.97 12.96
N ASN A 7 31.87 -9.89 12.14
CA ASN A 7 30.77 -9.65 11.22
C ASN A 7 29.77 -10.82 11.28
N PHE A 8 28.58 -10.62 10.74
CA PHE A 8 27.54 -11.64 10.64
C PHE A 8 27.72 -12.57 9.41
N GLY A 9 28.93 -12.69 8.88
CA GLY A 9 29.21 -13.40 7.65
C GLY A 9 28.58 -12.71 6.43
N CYS A 10 28.07 -13.51 5.48
CA CYS A 10 27.40 -13.02 4.27
C CYS A 10 25.90 -12.77 4.44
N GLU A 11 25.33 -13.12 5.60
CA GLU A 11 23.91 -12.90 5.86
C GLU A 11 23.63 -11.43 6.17
N ARG A 12 22.46 -10.96 5.74
CA ARG A 12 21.99 -9.62 6.06
C ARG A 12 21.09 -9.67 7.28
N VAL A 13 21.16 -8.63 8.10
CA VAL A 13 20.24 -8.44 9.23
C VAL A 13 18.81 -8.39 8.69
N THR A 14 18.00 -9.38 9.06
CA THR A 14 16.56 -9.43 8.76
C THR A 14 15.69 -9.14 9.98
N ALA A 15 16.31 -8.86 11.12
CA ALA A 15 15.60 -8.41 12.32
C ALA A 15 14.76 -7.16 12.03
N SER A 16 13.64 -7.00 12.73
CA SER A 16 12.86 -5.76 12.68
C SER A 16 13.71 -4.58 13.17
N ALA A 17 13.35 -3.36 12.77
CA ALA A 17 13.95 -2.18 13.37
C ALA A 17 13.65 -2.12 14.87
N GLY A 18 14.62 -1.70 15.68
CA GLY A 18 14.49 -1.71 17.13
C GLY A 18 15.82 -1.70 17.89
N SER A 19 15.74 -1.70 19.21
CA SER A 19 16.87 -1.83 20.12
C SER A 19 16.98 -3.26 20.63
N TYR A 20 18.16 -3.85 20.49
CA TYR A 20 18.50 -5.21 20.87
C TYR A 20 19.59 -5.19 21.93
N LYS A 21 19.54 -6.12 22.88
CA LYS A 21 20.65 -6.32 23.82
C LYS A 21 21.84 -6.89 23.08
N LEU A 22 23.01 -6.32 23.32
CA LEU A 22 24.28 -6.85 22.86
C LEU A 22 24.84 -7.71 23.98
N CYS A 23 24.79 -9.03 23.81
CA CYS A 23 25.28 -9.97 24.80
C CYS A 23 26.66 -10.52 24.39
N PHE A 24 27.53 -10.77 25.37
CA PHE A 24 28.89 -11.23 25.16
C PHE A 24 29.16 -12.55 25.87
N CYS A 25 30.06 -13.35 25.29
CA CYS A 25 30.55 -14.60 25.85
C CYS A 25 32.09 -14.64 25.75
N THR A 26 32.74 -15.15 26.80
CA THR A 26 34.17 -15.50 26.76
C THR A 26 34.31 -17.01 26.89
N PRO A 27 34.89 -17.72 25.91
CA PRO A 27 35.18 -19.14 26.08
C PRO A 27 36.25 -19.28 27.17
N ARG A 28 35.90 -19.89 28.32
CA ARG A 28 36.82 -20.18 29.43
C ARG A 28 36.81 -21.68 29.74
N GLY A 29 37.94 -22.34 29.50
CA GLY A 29 38.17 -23.75 29.87
C GLY A 29 37.71 -24.79 28.82
N ALA A 30 38.07 -26.05 29.05
CA ALA A 30 37.70 -27.18 28.19
C ALA A 30 36.21 -27.51 28.36
N GLY A 31 35.36 -26.95 27.49
CA GLY A 31 33.92 -27.20 27.46
C GLY A 31 33.04 -25.94 27.30
N ALA A 32 33.59 -24.74 27.50
CA ALA A 32 32.86 -23.50 27.24
C ALA A 32 33.03 -23.08 25.77
N SER A 33 32.02 -23.34 24.96
CA SER A 33 31.94 -22.87 23.57
C SER A 33 30.85 -21.81 23.48
N CYS A 34 31.13 -20.61 22.97
CA CYS A 34 30.13 -19.56 22.74
C CYS A 34 29.23 -19.90 21.55
N GLN A 35 28.45 -20.99 21.67
CA GLN A 35 27.68 -21.58 20.58
C GLN A 35 26.17 -21.53 20.83
N LEU A 36 25.75 -21.52 22.09
CA LEU A 36 24.35 -21.52 22.49
C LEU A 36 23.95 -20.16 23.03
N ALA A 37 22.70 -19.76 22.82
CA ALA A 37 22.22 -18.44 23.21
C ALA A 37 22.41 -18.14 24.70
N TYR A 38 22.33 -19.16 25.56
CA TYR A 38 22.52 -19.02 27.01
C TYR A 38 23.98 -18.82 27.44
N ASP A 39 24.95 -19.07 26.55
CA ASP A 39 26.37 -18.78 26.83
C ASP A 39 26.64 -17.26 26.86
N PHE A 40 25.73 -16.47 26.29
CA PHE A 40 25.80 -15.01 26.19
C PHE A 40 24.98 -14.35 27.30
N SER A 41 25.38 -14.55 28.55
CA SER A 41 24.65 -14.06 29.73
C SER A 41 25.05 -12.65 30.20
N PHE A 42 26.07 -12.04 29.58
CA PHE A 42 26.59 -10.72 29.98
C PHE A 42 26.16 -9.64 28.98
N ASP A 43 25.33 -8.71 29.43
CA ASP A 43 24.90 -7.53 28.65
C ASP A 43 26.05 -6.51 28.59
N ILE A 44 26.54 -6.27 27.38
CA ILE A 44 27.63 -5.32 27.11
C ILE A 44 27.13 -4.04 26.42
N GLY A 45 25.82 -3.89 26.23
CA GLY A 45 25.22 -2.68 25.67
C GLY A 45 24.03 -2.95 24.76
N THR A 46 23.78 -1.99 23.87
CA THR A 46 22.60 -1.99 22.99
C THR A 46 23.02 -1.89 21.54
N MET A 47 22.49 -2.76 20.70
CA MET A 47 22.56 -2.68 19.25
C MET A 47 21.25 -2.10 18.72
N VAL A 48 21.32 -1.04 17.92
CA VAL A 48 20.14 -0.44 17.29
C VAL A 48 20.09 -0.83 15.82
N VAL A 49 19.04 -1.54 15.43
CA VAL A 49 18.72 -1.81 14.03
C VAL A 49 17.82 -0.70 13.53
N GLN A 50 18.32 0.10 12.59
CA GLN A 50 17.56 1.17 11.95
C GLN A 50 16.77 0.65 10.74
N GLY A 51 15.71 1.36 10.39
CA GLY A 51 14.84 1.06 9.28
C GLY A 51 13.36 1.08 9.66
N PRO A 52 12.47 0.71 8.74
CA PRO A 52 11.04 0.66 9.01
C PRO A 52 10.65 -0.52 9.90
N LEU A 53 9.56 -0.37 10.64
CA LEU A 53 8.88 -1.49 11.29
C LEU A 53 8.16 -2.37 10.25
N ARG A 54 7.92 -3.63 10.61
CA ARG A 54 7.15 -4.58 9.78
C ARG A 54 5.65 -4.41 9.97
N ASN A 55 4.88 -5.02 9.07
CA ASN A 55 3.42 -5.15 9.12
C ASN A 55 2.65 -3.82 8.99
N GLN A 56 3.21 -2.87 8.26
CA GLN A 56 2.59 -1.57 8.02
C GLN A 56 1.87 -1.57 6.66
N ALA A 57 0.77 -2.31 6.57
CA ALA A 57 0.06 -2.49 5.32
C ALA A 57 -0.59 -1.18 4.81
N ARG A 58 -0.70 -1.03 3.49
CA ARG A 58 -1.36 0.10 2.83
C ARG A 58 -2.32 -0.38 1.74
N LYS A 59 -3.31 0.45 1.43
CA LYS A 59 -4.25 0.23 0.32
C LYS A 59 -4.14 1.41 -0.66
N CYS A 60 -3.94 1.11 -1.93
CA CYS A 60 -4.04 2.05 -3.03
C CYS A 60 -5.33 1.79 -3.80
N VAL A 61 -5.99 2.81 -4.32
CA VAL A 61 -7.12 2.63 -5.24
C VAL A 61 -6.64 2.83 -6.67
N PHE A 62 -6.99 1.90 -7.57
CA PHE A 62 -6.72 2.04 -9.01
C PHE A 62 -7.27 3.38 -9.55
N GLY A 63 -6.48 4.07 -10.37
CA GLY A 63 -6.85 5.37 -10.96
C GLY A 63 -6.68 6.57 -10.02
N TYR A 64 -6.24 6.37 -8.78
CA TYR A 64 -6.02 7.47 -7.83
C TYR A 64 -4.55 7.60 -7.42
N ARG A 65 -4.20 8.78 -6.92
CA ARG A 65 -2.93 9.02 -6.21
C ARG A 65 -2.84 8.10 -4.99
N CYS A 66 -1.68 7.47 -4.80
CA CYS A 66 -1.42 6.60 -3.67
C CYS A 66 -0.24 7.06 -2.83
N TRP A 67 -0.51 7.27 -1.54
CA TRP A 67 0.48 7.64 -0.54
C TRP A 67 0.71 6.48 0.42
N ALA A 68 1.94 6.37 0.91
CA ALA A 68 2.28 5.62 2.10
C ALA A 68 2.79 6.62 3.15
N GLU A 69 1.88 7.10 3.98
CA GLU A 69 2.15 8.04 5.08
C GLU A 69 2.30 7.29 6.40
N ASP A 70 2.81 7.99 7.41
CA ASP A 70 2.99 7.49 8.77
C ASP A 70 3.72 6.13 8.83
N ILE A 71 4.75 5.96 7.98
CA ILE A 71 5.63 4.81 8.07
C ILE A 71 6.45 4.94 9.36
N GLN A 72 6.20 4.04 10.30
CA GLN A 72 6.90 3.94 11.56
C GLN A 72 8.23 3.20 11.36
N GLY A 73 9.24 3.61 12.11
CA GLY A 73 10.57 3.02 12.03
C GLY A 73 11.53 3.62 13.04
N VAL A 74 12.73 3.06 13.09
CA VAL A 74 13.82 3.57 13.92
C VAL A 74 14.83 4.25 13.02
N GLY A 75 15.04 5.55 13.24
CA GLY A 75 16.02 6.33 12.50
C GLY A 75 15.74 6.40 11.01
N LEU A 76 14.47 6.47 10.61
CA LEU A 76 14.08 6.82 9.23
C LEU A 76 14.59 8.22 8.87
N ALA A 77 14.86 8.43 7.59
CA ALA A 77 15.45 9.67 7.11
C ALA A 77 14.88 10.08 5.75
N ASP A 78 14.89 11.39 5.49
CA ASP A 78 14.64 11.94 4.16
C ASP A 78 15.58 11.32 3.12
N GLY A 79 15.06 11.02 1.93
CA GLY A 79 15.81 10.33 0.88
C GLY A 79 15.97 8.81 1.03
N ASP A 80 15.45 8.21 2.11
CA ASP A 80 15.21 6.76 2.14
C ASP A 80 14.27 6.36 1.01
N LEU A 81 14.44 5.19 0.41
CA LEU A 81 13.68 4.78 -0.78
C LEU A 81 12.72 3.63 -0.46
N ILE A 82 11.52 3.69 -1.04
CA ILE A 82 10.63 2.53 -1.18
C ILE A 82 10.56 2.10 -2.64
N LEU A 83 10.65 0.78 -2.87
CA LEU A 83 10.33 0.16 -4.13
C LEU A 83 9.23 -0.89 -3.92
N VAL A 84 8.18 -0.85 -4.73
CA VAL A 84 7.12 -1.86 -4.68
C VAL A 84 7.50 -3.04 -5.56
N LEU A 85 7.46 -4.24 -4.97
CA LEU A 85 7.85 -5.51 -5.59
C LEU A 85 6.86 -6.62 -5.20
N ASP A 86 6.78 -7.75 -5.92
CA ASP A 86 5.97 -8.89 -5.46
C ASP A 86 6.51 -9.52 -4.17
N LYS A 87 7.84 -9.47 -4.01
CA LYS A 87 8.56 -9.90 -2.81
C LYS A 87 9.74 -8.96 -2.59
N CYS A 88 9.97 -8.58 -1.34
CA CYS A 88 11.21 -7.91 -0.99
C CYS A 88 12.38 -8.88 -1.18
N ARG A 89 13.51 -8.33 -1.62
CA ARG A 89 14.70 -9.09 -1.98
C ARG A 89 14.47 -10.08 -3.13
N MET A 90 14.32 -9.54 -4.34
CA MET A 90 14.46 -10.36 -5.55
C MET A 90 15.93 -10.38 -5.98
N PRO A 91 16.62 -11.54 -5.90
CA PRO A 91 17.93 -11.69 -6.53
C PRO A 91 17.76 -11.46 -8.02
N GLN A 92 18.71 -10.74 -8.62
CA GLN A 92 18.72 -10.51 -10.06
C GLN A 92 18.69 -11.87 -10.78
N THR A 93 17.60 -12.17 -11.50
CA THR A 93 17.54 -13.35 -12.35
C THR A 93 18.34 -13.05 -13.62
N SER A 94 19.62 -13.45 -13.61
CA SER A 94 20.58 -13.38 -14.73
C SER A 94 21.10 -11.99 -15.11
N PRO A 95 22.42 -11.82 -15.33
CA PRO A 95 22.98 -10.61 -15.91
C PRO A 95 22.66 -10.56 -17.41
N ALA A 96 21.46 -10.12 -17.78
CA ALA A 96 21.23 -9.68 -19.14
C ALA A 96 22.11 -8.44 -19.38
N ALA A 97 23.03 -8.53 -20.33
CA ALA A 97 24.06 -7.55 -20.67
C ALA A 97 23.51 -6.25 -21.30
N GLY A 98 22.61 -5.56 -20.59
CA GLY A 98 22.11 -4.23 -20.96
C GLY A 98 21.78 -3.44 -19.70
N ASN A 99 22.02 -2.13 -19.72
CA ASN A 99 21.78 -1.19 -18.60
C ASN A 99 20.57 -1.57 -17.75
N MET A 100 20.86 -2.23 -16.62
CA MET A 100 19.91 -2.88 -15.74
C MET A 100 19.20 -1.81 -14.91
N THR A 101 18.17 -1.22 -15.51
CA THR A 101 17.30 -0.26 -14.83
C THR A 101 16.50 -1.01 -13.76
N ILE A 102 16.60 -0.56 -12.51
CA ILE A 102 15.72 -1.02 -11.42
C ILE A 102 14.27 -0.78 -11.86
N ARG A 103 13.42 -1.80 -11.68
CA ARG A 103 11.99 -1.69 -11.96
C ARG A 103 11.21 -2.28 -10.80
N GLY A 104 10.37 -1.47 -10.20
CA GLY A 104 9.29 -1.94 -9.36
C GLY A 104 8.06 -2.28 -10.20
N ILE A 105 6.94 -2.51 -9.52
CA ILE A 105 5.66 -2.79 -10.17
C ILE A 105 5.22 -1.60 -11.02
N ALA A 106 4.96 -1.86 -12.30
CA ALA A 106 4.47 -0.84 -13.24
C ALA A 106 3.15 -0.23 -12.76
N GLY A 107 3.02 1.09 -12.83
CA GLY A 107 1.85 1.81 -12.33
C GLY A 107 1.81 1.99 -10.81
N LEU A 108 2.83 1.53 -10.08
CA LEU A 108 3.16 1.99 -8.73
C LEU A 108 4.51 2.71 -8.79
N THR A 109 5.61 1.97 -8.63
CA THR A 109 6.98 2.50 -8.64
C THR A 109 7.75 1.96 -9.86
N PRO A 110 7.47 2.44 -11.10
CA PRO A 110 7.99 1.82 -12.33
C PRO A 110 9.49 2.06 -12.58
N GLY A 111 10.13 2.98 -11.84
CA GLY A 111 11.53 3.37 -12.02
C GLY A 111 12.39 3.03 -10.81
N ALA A 112 13.36 3.91 -10.50
CA ALA A 112 14.09 3.86 -9.24
C ALA A 112 13.11 3.97 -8.06
N GLY A 113 13.51 3.43 -6.90
CA GLY A 113 12.70 3.53 -5.68
C GLY A 113 12.29 4.98 -5.42
N VAL A 114 11.07 5.17 -4.94
CA VAL A 114 10.52 6.50 -4.65
C VAL A 114 11.12 6.99 -3.34
N PRO A 115 11.65 8.23 -3.30
CA PRO A 115 12.21 8.78 -2.08
C PRO A 115 11.12 9.14 -1.09
N ALA A 116 11.44 9.00 0.19
CA ALA A 116 10.71 9.63 1.26
C ALA A 116 10.73 11.14 1.04
N TYR A 117 9.62 11.79 1.38
CA TYR A 117 9.57 13.24 1.49
C TYR A 117 9.19 13.63 2.92
N GLY A 118 9.68 14.79 3.35
CA GLY A 118 9.49 15.25 4.72
C GLY A 118 10.66 14.87 5.64
N LYS A 119 10.88 15.68 6.67
CA LYS A 119 12.10 15.63 7.50
C LYS A 119 12.27 14.33 8.30
N ASP A 120 11.21 13.55 8.47
CA ASP A 120 11.16 12.33 9.28
C ASP A 120 11.27 11.03 8.46
N GLY A 121 11.29 11.11 7.12
CA GLY A 121 11.43 9.94 6.25
C GLY A 121 10.23 8.98 6.26
N SER A 122 9.06 9.45 6.71
CA SER A 122 7.88 8.60 6.97
C SER A 122 6.83 8.59 5.86
N GLN A 123 6.98 9.45 4.83
CA GLN A 123 5.96 9.67 3.81
C GLN A 123 6.49 9.42 2.40
N TYR A 124 5.71 8.73 1.58
CA TYR A 124 6.09 8.34 0.23
C TYR A 124 4.91 8.51 -0.75
N LEU A 125 5.17 9.16 -1.88
CA LEU A 125 4.24 9.19 -3.00
C LEU A 125 4.52 8.00 -3.90
N LEU A 126 3.77 6.92 -3.70
CA LEU A 126 4.02 5.66 -4.41
C LEU A 126 3.57 5.71 -5.87
N ALA A 127 2.52 6.48 -6.17
CA ALA A 127 2.06 6.73 -7.53
C ALA A 127 1.21 8.00 -7.59
N GLU A 128 1.43 8.81 -8.63
CA GLU A 128 0.54 9.93 -8.97
C GLU A 128 -0.85 9.44 -9.40
N THR A 129 -0.88 8.33 -10.12
CA THR A 129 -2.09 7.62 -10.52
C THR A 129 -1.75 6.15 -10.57
N VAL A 130 -2.46 5.35 -9.77
CA VAL A 130 -2.22 3.91 -9.71
C VAL A 130 -2.73 3.25 -10.98
N LEU A 131 -1.82 2.67 -11.75
CA LEU A 131 -2.13 1.92 -12.97
C LEU A 131 -1.71 0.44 -12.87
N ALA A 132 -1.23 0.02 -11.71
CA ALA A 132 -0.87 -1.37 -11.46
C ALA A 132 -2.10 -2.28 -11.51
N ILE A 133 -1.87 -3.53 -11.91
CA ILE A 133 -2.89 -4.56 -11.86
C ILE A 133 -3.33 -4.74 -10.40
N ALA A 134 -4.64 -4.95 -10.22
CA ALA A 134 -5.22 -5.25 -8.92
C ALA A 134 -4.51 -6.45 -8.27
N GLY A 135 -4.14 -6.33 -6.99
CA GLY A 135 -3.33 -7.35 -6.35
C GLY A 135 -2.67 -6.87 -5.06
N THR A 136 -1.98 -7.79 -4.39
CA THR A 136 -1.17 -7.47 -3.20
C THR A 136 0.31 -7.62 -3.54
N TYR A 137 1.05 -6.54 -3.29
CA TYR A 137 2.49 -6.43 -3.46
C TYR A 137 3.17 -6.14 -2.10
N ARG A 138 4.48 -5.94 -2.09
CA ARG A 138 5.29 -5.59 -0.92
C ARG A 138 5.92 -4.21 -1.10
N MET A 139 5.88 -3.41 -0.05
CA MET A 139 6.68 -2.19 0.05
C MET A 139 8.03 -2.55 0.65
N CYS A 140 9.09 -2.35 -0.12
CA CYS A 140 10.44 -2.75 0.24
C CYS A 140 11.31 -1.50 0.37
N TRP A 141 12.14 -1.46 1.40
CA TRP A 141 12.88 -0.26 1.80
C TRP A 141 14.37 -0.39 1.57
N CYS A 142 15.02 0.71 1.22
CA CYS A 142 16.47 0.82 1.10
C CYS A 142 16.95 2.25 1.42
N ARG A 143 18.11 2.36 2.09
CA ARG A 143 18.77 3.63 2.34
C ARG A 143 19.98 3.82 1.41
N PRO A 144 19.96 4.80 0.48
CA PRO A 144 21.06 4.98 -0.47
C PRO A 144 22.40 5.26 0.19
N SER A 145 22.41 6.05 1.28
CA SER A 145 23.63 6.45 1.98
C SER A 145 24.35 5.31 2.73
N LEU A 146 23.67 4.20 3.01
CA LEU A 146 24.25 3.03 3.69
C LEU A 146 24.34 1.79 2.80
N SER A 147 23.66 1.79 1.65
CA SER A 147 23.70 0.68 0.71
C SER A 147 24.99 0.71 -0.11
N ALA A 148 25.72 -0.42 -0.17
CA ALA A 148 26.93 -0.55 -0.99
C ALA A 148 26.70 -0.23 -2.49
N THR A 149 25.49 -0.49 -3.00
CA THR A 149 25.09 -0.19 -4.37
C THR A 149 24.29 1.11 -4.52
N GLY A 150 24.16 1.92 -3.45
CA GLY A 150 23.32 3.13 -3.45
C GLY A 150 21.85 2.87 -3.77
N CYS A 151 21.31 1.71 -3.37
CA CYS A 151 19.99 1.22 -3.78
C CYS A 151 19.83 1.04 -5.30
N GLY A 152 20.94 0.77 -6.00
CA GLY A 152 21.02 0.61 -7.46
C GLY A 152 20.44 -0.69 -8.02
N ILE A 153 20.04 -1.64 -7.16
CA ILE A 153 19.51 -2.96 -7.54
C ILE A 153 18.35 -3.36 -6.64
N THR A 154 17.44 -4.20 -7.15
CA THR A 154 16.29 -4.74 -6.38
C THR A 154 16.70 -5.50 -5.11
N ASP A 155 17.87 -6.15 -5.12
CA ASP A 155 18.38 -6.89 -3.96
C ASP A 155 18.70 -5.96 -2.77
N SER A 156 18.93 -4.66 -3.00
CA SER A 156 19.12 -3.68 -1.92
C SER A 156 17.84 -3.40 -1.14
N PHE A 157 16.68 -3.66 -1.73
CA PHE A 157 15.37 -3.48 -1.12
C PHE A 157 14.93 -4.75 -0.37
N ALA A 158 15.68 -5.08 0.68
CA ALA A 158 15.49 -6.29 1.47
C ALA A 158 14.61 -6.08 2.71
N ALA A 159 14.53 -4.86 3.24
CA ALA A 159 13.72 -4.56 4.42
C ALA A 159 12.25 -4.46 4.02
N ASP A 160 11.42 -5.32 4.60
CA ASP A 160 10.00 -5.42 4.30
C ASP A 160 9.18 -4.57 5.26
N ILE A 161 8.48 -3.57 4.73
CA ILE A 161 7.61 -2.68 5.52
C ILE A 161 6.26 -3.36 5.76
N GLY A 162 5.69 -3.97 4.72
CA GLY A 162 4.34 -4.49 4.73
C GLY A 162 3.75 -4.66 3.32
N GLY A 163 2.56 -5.24 3.28
CA GLY A 163 1.82 -5.43 2.05
C GLY A 163 1.19 -4.13 1.54
N ILE A 164 1.15 -3.95 0.23
CA ILE A 164 0.35 -2.90 -0.41
C ILE A 164 -0.67 -3.53 -1.35
N THR A 165 -1.94 -3.20 -1.14
CA THR A 165 -3.05 -3.79 -1.90
C THR A 165 -3.60 -2.75 -2.86
N VAL A 166 -3.57 -3.04 -4.16
CA VAL A 166 -4.25 -2.25 -5.18
C VAL A 166 -5.69 -2.73 -5.24
N VAL A 167 -6.58 -1.90 -4.69
CA VAL A 167 -8.02 -2.13 -4.56
C VAL A 167 -8.73 -1.60 -5.79
N THR A 168 -9.62 -2.41 -6.34
CA THR A 168 -10.51 -2.00 -7.43
C THR A 168 -11.64 -3.04 -7.60
N PRO A 169 -12.88 -2.62 -7.86
CA PRO A 169 -13.89 -3.51 -8.42
C PRO A 169 -13.44 -4.04 -9.78
N ALA A 170 -14.01 -5.17 -10.21
CA ALA A 170 -13.80 -5.67 -11.56
C ALA A 170 -14.22 -4.61 -12.60
N LEU A 171 -13.29 -4.28 -13.48
CA LEU A 171 -13.58 -3.38 -14.61
C LEU A 171 -14.60 -4.06 -15.52
N SER A 172 -15.52 -3.27 -16.10
CA SER A 172 -16.59 -3.73 -17.02
C SER A 172 -17.75 -4.54 -16.43
N LEU A 173 -18.07 -4.34 -15.15
CA LEU A 173 -19.27 -4.93 -14.54
C LEU A 173 -20.56 -4.46 -15.22
N LEU A 174 -21.28 -5.37 -15.90
CA LEU A 174 -22.62 -5.10 -16.42
C LEU A 174 -23.68 -5.62 -15.43
N ARG A 175 -24.38 -4.70 -14.75
CA ARG A 175 -25.53 -5.02 -13.90
C ARG A 175 -26.81 -4.43 -14.47
N ARG A 176 -27.92 -5.13 -14.26
CA ARG A 176 -29.23 -4.75 -14.80
C ARG A 176 -30.18 -4.50 -13.64
N CYS A 177 -30.67 -3.28 -13.54
CA CYS A 177 -31.84 -2.94 -12.73
C CYS A 177 -33.06 -2.87 -13.63
N VAL A 178 -34.25 -3.13 -13.08
CA VAL A 178 -35.51 -3.02 -13.81
C VAL A 178 -36.26 -1.78 -13.32
N ARG A 179 -36.76 -0.96 -14.24
CA ARG A 179 -37.56 0.22 -13.89
C ARG A 179 -38.84 -0.21 -13.15
N GLY A 180 -39.16 0.46 -12.05
CA GLY A 180 -40.27 0.15 -11.15
C GLY A 180 -39.97 -0.97 -10.14
N GLN A 181 -38.72 -1.45 -10.05
CA GLN A 181 -38.29 -2.45 -9.07
C GLN A 181 -37.19 -1.91 -8.16
N THR A 182 -37.02 -2.50 -6.98
CA THR A 182 -35.81 -2.28 -6.17
C THR A 182 -34.60 -2.83 -6.92
N CYS A 183 -33.42 -2.30 -6.63
CA CYS A 183 -32.19 -2.79 -7.23
C CYS A 183 -31.13 -3.09 -6.17
N ALA A 184 -30.40 -4.17 -6.43
CA ALA A 184 -29.20 -4.55 -5.71
C ALA A 184 -28.20 -5.16 -6.70
N ILE A 185 -26.91 -5.00 -6.39
CA ILE A 185 -25.84 -5.74 -7.03
C ILE A 185 -25.35 -6.75 -6.01
N ILE A 186 -25.52 -8.01 -6.35
CA ILE A 186 -25.01 -9.15 -5.60
C ILE A 186 -23.79 -9.67 -6.36
N ASP A 187 -22.78 -10.19 -5.64
CA ASP A 187 -21.55 -10.75 -6.20
C ASP A 187 -20.72 -9.72 -6.97
N LEU A 188 -20.54 -8.52 -6.42
CA LEU A 188 -19.57 -7.55 -6.92
C LEU A 188 -18.17 -8.18 -6.88
N GLU A 189 -17.64 -8.46 -8.06
CA GLU A 189 -16.28 -8.95 -8.23
C GLU A 189 -15.28 -7.80 -8.12
N GLY A 190 -14.08 -8.09 -7.62
CA GLY A 190 -13.02 -7.11 -7.46
C GLY A 190 -11.91 -7.63 -6.56
N PHE A 191 -10.89 -6.80 -6.36
CA PHE A 191 -9.80 -7.09 -5.45
C PHE A 191 -9.81 -6.10 -4.29
N GLY A 192 -9.72 -6.61 -3.06
CA GLY A 192 -9.61 -5.78 -1.86
C GLY A 192 -10.86 -5.01 -1.45
N LEU A 193 -12.03 -5.40 -1.98
CA LEU A 193 -13.35 -4.92 -1.57
C LEU A 193 -13.56 -5.16 -0.05
N ALA A 194 -14.32 -4.28 0.58
CA ALA A 194 -14.60 -4.36 2.01
C ALA A 194 -16.00 -3.84 2.35
N ASP A 195 -16.53 -4.29 3.49
CA ASP A 195 -17.75 -3.71 4.04
C ASP A 195 -17.55 -2.21 4.28
N GLY A 196 -18.58 -1.43 3.99
CA GLY A 196 -18.53 0.03 4.03
C GLY A 196 -18.20 0.69 2.68
N ASP A 197 -17.63 -0.04 1.72
CA ASP A 197 -17.48 0.46 0.34
C ASP A 197 -18.82 0.88 -0.24
N ALA A 198 -18.86 1.80 -1.19
CA ALA A 198 -20.11 2.21 -1.82
C ALA A 198 -19.96 2.32 -3.32
N VAL A 199 -21.09 2.14 -4.02
CA VAL A 199 -21.18 2.42 -5.44
C VAL A 199 -22.15 3.55 -5.70
N HIS A 200 -21.88 4.32 -6.76
CA HIS A 200 -22.70 5.43 -7.16
C HIS A 200 -23.05 5.32 -8.65
N VAL A 201 -24.33 5.20 -8.96
CA VAL A 201 -24.82 5.23 -10.35
C VAL A 201 -24.99 6.69 -10.75
N LEU A 202 -24.26 7.12 -11.78
CA LEU A 202 -24.17 8.52 -12.23
C LEU A 202 -24.21 8.61 -13.75
N HIS A 203 -24.34 9.82 -14.31
CA HIS A 203 -24.16 10.03 -15.75
C HIS A 203 -22.70 9.85 -16.20
N PHE A 204 -21.77 10.19 -15.32
CA PHE A 204 -20.32 9.99 -15.46
C PHE A 204 -19.71 9.91 -14.07
N CYS A 205 -18.59 9.21 -13.93
CA CYS A 205 -17.81 9.27 -12.70
C CYS A 205 -17.00 10.57 -12.71
N PRO A 206 -17.22 11.48 -11.76
CA PRO A 206 -16.43 12.69 -11.69
C PRO A 206 -14.94 12.35 -11.53
N ASP A 207 -14.11 13.17 -12.16
CA ASP A 207 -12.72 13.28 -11.73
C ASP A 207 -12.70 14.12 -10.45
N LYS A 208 -11.75 13.85 -9.58
CA LYS A 208 -11.54 14.69 -8.39
C LYS A 208 -11.41 16.16 -8.80
N PRO A 209 -12.09 17.10 -8.11
CA PRO A 209 -11.93 18.52 -8.39
C PRO A 209 -10.46 18.91 -8.24
N ASN A 210 -9.91 19.44 -9.33
CA ASN A 210 -8.48 19.71 -9.47
C ASN A 210 -8.12 21.10 -8.92
N TYR A 211 -8.55 21.48 -7.71
CA TYR A 211 -8.21 22.79 -7.14
C TYR A 211 -8.06 22.78 -5.62
N GLY A 212 -6.99 23.41 -5.13
CA GLY A 212 -6.66 23.64 -3.71
C GLY A 212 -7.54 24.69 -3.01
N ILE A 213 -8.83 24.73 -3.36
CA ILE A 213 -9.84 25.52 -2.65
C ILE A 213 -10.93 24.53 -2.27
N PHE A 214 -11.04 24.22 -0.98
CA PHE A 214 -12.03 23.33 -0.42
C PHE A 214 -13.45 23.80 -0.78
N GLN A 215 -14.01 23.23 -1.84
CA GLN A 215 -15.46 23.15 -2.04
C GLN A 215 -15.78 21.67 -2.24
N GLU A 216 -15.74 20.93 -1.13
CA GLU A 216 -16.00 19.47 -1.05
C GLU A 216 -17.45 19.09 -1.44
N ASP A 217 -18.33 20.05 -1.70
CA ASP A 217 -19.78 19.83 -1.64
C ASP A 217 -20.59 20.24 -2.89
N VAL A 218 -19.94 20.65 -3.98
CA VAL A 218 -20.68 21.01 -5.21
C VAL A 218 -20.40 19.97 -6.30
N PRO A 219 -21.29 18.98 -6.48
CA PRO A 219 -21.15 18.01 -7.55
C PRO A 219 -21.23 18.71 -8.92
N PRO A 220 -20.57 18.18 -9.97
CA PRO A 220 -20.71 18.68 -11.32
C PRO A 220 -22.18 18.75 -11.75
N THR A 221 -22.55 19.80 -12.48
CA THR A 221 -23.91 19.98 -12.99
C THR A 221 -24.30 18.79 -13.87
N GLY A 222 -25.48 18.20 -13.62
CA GLY A 222 -26.00 17.09 -14.41
C GLY A 222 -25.37 15.72 -14.13
N VAL A 223 -24.64 15.57 -13.02
CA VAL A 223 -24.04 14.27 -12.65
C VAL A 223 -25.07 13.22 -12.21
N PHE A 224 -26.14 13.67 -11.51
CA PHE A 224 -27.15 12.80 -10.95
C PHE A 224 -28.18 12.34 -11.99
N ILE A 225 -28.67 11.12 -11.81
CA ILE A 225 -29.71 10.55 -12.66
C ILE A 225 -31.07 10.71 -11.97
N ASP A 226 -31.96 11.45 -12.61
CA ASP A 226 -33.33 11.62 -12.12
C ASP A 226 -34.06 10.28 -12.00
N GLY A 227 -34.77 10.10 -10.90
CA GLY A 227 -35.54 8.87 -10.64
C GLY A 227 -34.70 7.68 -10.17
N TRP A 228 -33.38 7.84 -9.93
CA TRP A 228 -32.60 6.83 -9.23
C TRP A 228 -32.74 7.01 -7.71
N PRO A 229 -33.02 5.94 -6.93
CA PRO A 229 -33.12 6.03 -5.48
C PRO A 229 -31.83 6.58 -4.87
N ARG A 230 -31.96 7.35 -3.78
CA ARG A 230 -30.81 7.95 -3.08
C ARG A 230 -29.86 8.72 -4.02
N LYS A 231 -30.39 9.32 -5.09
CA LYS A 231 -29.64 10.02 -6.15
C LYS A 231 -28.59 9.16 -6.86
N GLY A 232 -28.62 7.83 -6.74
CA GLY A 232 -27.59 6.96 -7.29
C GLY A 232 -26.65 6.34 -6.27
N LEU A 233 -26.59 6.84 -5.04
CA LEU A 233 -25.66 6.35 -4.02
C LEU A 233 -26.21 5.10 -3.32
N SER A 234 -25.45 4.02 -3.32
CA SER A 234 -25.82 2.79 -2.63
C SER A 234 -25.80 2.96 -1.10
N LEU A 235 -26.44 2.03 -0.40
CA LEU A 235 -26.10 1.74 0.98
C LEU A 235 -24.66 1.22 1.06
N PRO A 236 -24.00 1.32 2.23
CA PRO A 236 -22.69 0.74 2.44
C PRO A 236 -22.71 -0.75 2.08
N ALA A 237 -21.64 -1.21 1.44
CA ALA A 237 -21.51 -2.57 0.98
C ALA A 237 -21.44 -3.53 2.17
N GLU A 238 -22.02 -4.71 1.95
CA GLU A 238 -22.09 -5.81 2.90
C GLU A 238 -21.42 -7.06 2.29
N ILE A 239 -21.26 -8.11 3.10
CA ILE A 239 -20.73 -9.41 2.68
C ILE A 239 -19.31 -9.27 2.12
N GLY A 240 -18.41 -8.66 2.89
CA GLY A 240 -17.04 -8.39 2.49
C GLY A 240 -16.92 -7.37 1.35
N GLY A 241 -17.88 -6.45 1.24
CA GLY A 241 -17.92 -5.45 0.17
C GLY A 241 -18.46 -5.95 -1.18
N THR A 242 -19.02 -7.16 -1.23
CA THR A 242 -19.48 -7.78 -2.49
C THR A 242 -20.96 -7.57 -2.78
N SER A 243 -21.73 -7.02 -1.85
CA SER A 243 -23.16 -6.77 -2.02
C SER A 243 -23.49 -5.32 -1.72
N VAL A 244 -24.23 -4.67 -2.63
CA VAL A 244 -24.70 -3.29 -2.47
C VAL A 244 -26.15 -3.19 -2.92
N SER A 245 -26.93 -2.33 -2.27
CA SER A 245 -28.30 -2.05 -2.66
C SER A 245 -28.63 -0.57 -2.55
N TRP A 246 -29.74 -0.15 -3.16
CA TRP A 246 -30.26 1.21 -3.00
C TRP A 246 -31.43 1.28 -2.02
N GLY A 247 -31.61 0.23 -1.20
CA GLY A 247 -32.69 0.12 -0.23
C GLY A 247 -34.01 -0.35 -0.84
N VAL A 248 -35.12 0.10 -0.24
CA VAL A 248 -36.49 -0.35 -0.56
C VAL A 248 -37.19 0.47 -1.64
N GLU A 249 -36.59 1.59 -2.04
CA GLU A 249 -37.13 2.44 -3.10
C GLU A 249 -36.90 1.82 -4.49
N VAL A 250 -37.86 2.04 -5.39
CA VAL A 250 -37.81 1.48 -6.75
C VAL A 250 -37.11 2.42 -7.73
N VAL A 251 -36.41 1.84 -8.70
CA VAL A 251 -35.71 2.60 -9.74
C VAL A 251 -36.72 3.16 -10.74
N MET A 252 -36.89 4.48 -10.79
CA MET A 252 -37.78 5.17 -11.73
C MET A 252 -37.05 5.88 -12.87
N ALA A 253 -35.72 5.81 -12.86
CA ALA A 253 -34.84 6.42 -13.84
C ALA A 253 -35.18 6.04 -15.29
N PRO A 254 -34.81 6.90 -16.27
CA PRO A 254 -34.91 6.56 -17.68
C PRO A 254 -34.18 5.24 -17.99
N VAL A 255 -34.65 4.52 -19.01
CA VAL A 255 -33.97 3.30 -19.46
C VAL A 255 -32.68 3.72 -20.16
N GLY A 256 -31.55 3.17 -19.73
CA GLY A 256 -30.25 3.53 -20.28
C GLY A 256 -29.12 2.70 -19.69
N ARG A 257 -27.91 2.99 -20.15
CA ARG A 257 -26.67 2.49 -19.54
C ARG A 257 -26.05 3.63 -18.77
N TYR A 258 -25.77 3.37 -17.49
CA TYR A 258 -25.19 4.35 -16.58
C TYR A 258 -23.90 3.76 -15.99
N PRO A 259 -22.81 4.55 -15.89
CA PRO A 259 -21.63 4.13 -15.17
C PRO A 259 -21.94 3.88 -13.69
N ILE A 260 -21.21 2.91 -13.13
CA ILE A 260 -21.19 2.60 -11.70
C ILE A 260 -19.82 3.05 -11.19
N CYS A 261 -19.81 4.10 -10.40
CA CYS A 261 -18.61 4.65 -9.77
C CYS A 261 -18.43 3.98 -8.42
N TRP A 262 -17.20 3.85 -7.95
CA TRP A 262 -16.90 3.16 -6.69
C TRP A 262 -16.09 4.04 -5.75
N CYS A 263 -16.39 3.92 -4.47
CA CYS A 263 -15.70 4.58 -3.39
C CYS A 263 -15.34 3.57 -2.28
N MET A 264 -14.10 3.67 -1.79
CA MET A 264 -13.61 2.86 -0.68
C MET A 264 -14.08 3.43 0.66
N GLY A 265 -14.89 2.67 1.40
CA GLY A 265 -15.48 3.14 2.66
C GLY A 265 -14.49 3.21 3.82
N SER A 266 -13.40 2.44 3.75
CA SER A 266 -12.41 2.34 4.83
C SER A 266 -11.36 3.46 4.85
N SER A 267 -11.51 4.50 4.02
CA SER A 267 -10.53 5.60 3.95
C SER A 267 -10.92 6.71 4.92
N PRO A 268 -10.11 7.01 5.95
CA PRO A 268 -10.42 8.09 6.91
C PRO A 268 -10.50 9.48 6.26
N PHE A 269 -9.91 9.64 5.06
CA PHE A 269 -9.95 10.86 4.25
C PHE A 269 -11.02 10.84 3.15
N ARG A 270 -11.83 9.79 3.04
CA ARG A 270 -12.87 9.70 1.99
C ARG A 270 -14.17 9.19 2.59
N ARG A 271 -15.12 10.08 2.74
CA ARG A 271 -16.50 9.68 3.01
C ARG A 271 -17.15 9.36 1.68
N CYS A 272 -17.71 8.17 1.54
CA CYS A 272 -18.47 7.78 0.36
C CYS A 272 -19.87 8.42 0.32
N ASP A 273 -20.02 9.60 0.92
CA ASP A 273 -21.27 10.30 1.11
C ASP A 273 -21.61 11.20 -0.09
N GLN A 274 -20.64 11.45 -0.99
CA GLN A 274 -20.76 12.29 -2.18
C GLN A 274 -20.11 11.65 -3.42
N PRO A 275 -20.54 12.03 -4.65
CA PRO A 275 -19.82 11.71 -5.88
C PRO A 275 -18.37 12.20 -5.80
N GLN A 276 -17.40 11.31 -5.96
CA GLN A 276 -15.97 11.66 -6.02
C GLN A 276 -15.56 12.07 -7.42
#